data_AF-A0A9Q3BY49-F1
#
_entry.id   AF-A0A9Q3BY49-F1
#
_cell.length_a   1.000
_cell.length_b   1.000
_cell.length_c   1.000
_cell.angle_alpha   90.00
_cell.angle_beta   90.00
_cell.angle_gamma   90.00
#
_symmetry.space_group_name_H-M   'P 1'
#
loop_
_entity.id
_entity.type
_entity.pdbx_description
1 polymer ?
#
loop_
_entity_poly.entity_id
_entity_poly.type
_entity_poly.pdbx_seq_one_letter_code
_entity_poly.pdbx_strand_id
1 'polypeptide(L)'
;MGLSPPSFHSSLVEKWDEEEKQESIETVLRVVPPSYHQYLDVFSMVKSKKLPQHHACDHHIEPEGCVHPVGIIYSLSNNESETLGAYISENVEKVLIRLSSSSTGAPVLFSRKRMMAVVCVLTPAN
;
A
#
# COMPACT_ATOMS: atom_id res chain seq x y z
N MET A 1 -4.15 8.59 -41.92
CA MET A 1 -2.79 8.11 -41.55
C MET A 1 -2.83 7.77 -40.08
N GLY A 2 -3.22 6.53 -39.74
CA GLY A 2 -3.29 6.07 -38.36
C GLY A 2 -1.91 5.58 -37.94
N LEU A 3 -1.28 6.24 -36.98
CA LEU A 3 -0.04 5.77 -36.38
C LEU A 3 -0.40 4.68 -35.37
N SER A 4 0.01 3.44 -35.64
CA SER A 4 -0.08 2.36 -34.67
C SER A 4 0.85 2.67 -33.49
N PRO A 5 0.45 2.36 -32.25
CA PRO A 5 1.33 2.55 -31.11
C PRO A 5 2.54 1.60 -31.23
N PRO A 6 3.74 2.03 -30.79
CA PRO A 6 4.95 1.24 -30.91
C PRO A 6 4.84 -0.01 -30.02
N SER A 7 5.12 -1.17 -30.61
CA SER A 7 5.22 -2.46 -29.94
C SER A 7 6.29 -2.38 -28.86
N PHE A 8 5.89 -2.44 -27.59
CA PHE A 8 6.83 -2.45 -26.48
C PHE A 8 7.50 -3.83 -26.45
N HIS A 9 8.80 -3.87 -26.74
CA HIS A 9 9.56 -5.12 -26.80
C HIS A 9 9.54 -5.82 -25.43
N SER A 10 9.01 -7.05 -25.44
CA SER A 10 8.72 -7.94 -24.30
C SER A 10 9.89 -8.28 -23.39
N SER A 11 11.12 -7.89 -23.72
CA SER A 11 12.35 -8.37 -23.06
C SER A 11 12.70 -7.67 -21.74
N LEU A 12 11.94 -6.66 -21.32
CA LEU A 12 12.10 -6.01 -19.99
C LEU A 12 11.01 -6.41 -19.00
N VAL A 13 10.05 -7.22 -19.44
CA VAL A 13 8.93 -7.75 -18.64
C VAL A 13 9.40 -8.87 -17.69
N GLU A 14 10.51 -9.56 -17.99
CA GLU A 14 10.94 -10.71 -17.19
C GLU A 14 11.70 -10.36 -15.90
N LYS A 15 11.93 -9.08 -15.58
CA LYS A 15 12.85 -8.74 -14.49
C LYS A 15 12.25 -8.25 -13.18
N TRP A 16 10.95 -7.99 -13.07
CA TRP A 16 10.38 -7.50 -11.81
C TRP A 16 9.11 -8.22 -11.32
N ASP A 17 8.78 -9.40 -11.85
CA ASP A 17 7.67 -10.22 -11.35
C ASP A 17 8.08 -11.46 -10.54
N GLU A 18 9.37 -11.68 -10.29
CA GLU A 18 9.81 -12.76 -9.42
C GLU A 18 10.46 -12.21 -8.16
N GLU A 19 9.70 -12.21 -7.07
CA GLU A 19 10.01 -12.94 -5.84
C GLU A 19 9.17 -12.36 -4.68
N GLU A 20 7.98 -12.92 -4.43
CA GLU A 20 7.53 -13.10 -3.03
C GLU A 20 8.49 -14.11 -2.38
N LYS A 21 9.75 -13.72 -2.18
CA LYS A 21 10.71 -14.53 -1.44
C LYS A 21 10.31 -14.45 0.00
N GLN A 22 9.90 -15.58 0.56
CA GLN A 22 10.03 -15.79 1.99
C GLN A 22 11.54 -15.76 2.28
N GLU A 23 12.07 -14.59 2.63
CA GLU A 23 13.50 -14.43 2.88
C GLU A 23 13.91 -15.30 4.06
N SER A 24 14.88 -16.19 3.83
CA SER A 24 15.49 -16.96 4.90
C SER A 24 16.25 -16.02 5.83
N ILE A 25 16.27 -16.33 7.13
CA ILE A 25 17.02 -15.57 8.16
C ILE A 25 18.50 -15.40 7.74
N GLU A 26 19.05 -16.38 7.01
CA GLU A 26 20.41 -16.35 6.46
C GLU A 26 20.62 -15.24 5.43
N THR A 27 19.61 -14.94 4.61
CA THR A 27 19.67 -13.83 3.64
C THR A 27 19.67 -12.48 4.37
N VAL A 28 18.80 -12.32 5.37
CA VAL A 28 18.70 -11.09 6.18
C VAL A 28 20.02 -10.83 6.93
N LEU A 29 20.64 -11.88 7.49
CA LEU A 29 21.93 -11.77 8.20
C LEU A 29 23.09 -11.28 7.30
N ARG A 30 23.06 -11.60 6.00
CA ARG A 30 24.07 -11.11 5.04
C ARG A 30 23.90 -9.65 4.68
N VAL A 31 22.66 -9.15 4.67
CA VAL A 31 22.34 -7.78 4.26
C VAL A 31 22.41 -6.81 5.44
N VAL A 32 21.95 -7.24 6.61
CA VAL A 32 21.88 -6.41 7.81
C VAL A 32 23.26 -6.32 8.47
N PRO A 33 23.79 -5.12 8.74
CA PRO A 33 25.05 -4.95 9.45
C PRO A 33 25.05 -5.62 10.84
N PRO A 34 26.19 -6.15 11.32
CA PRO A 34 26.27 -6.88 12.58
C PRO A 34 25.72 -6.14 13.81
N SER A 35 25.83 -4.80 13.84
CA SER A 35 25.28 -3.95 14.90
C SER A 35 23.76 -4.05 15.07
N TYR A 36 23.05 -4.47 14.02
CA TYR A 36 21.59 -4.57 14.00
C TYR A 36 21.09 -6.02 14.04
N HIS A 37 21.97 -7.01 14.23
CA HIS A 37 21.57 -8.42 14.30
C HIS A 37 20.65 -8.74 15.49
N GLN A 38 20.63 -7.89 16.51
CA GLN A 38 19.65 -7.99 17.61
C GLN A 38 18.22 -7.58 17.18
N TYR A 39 18.05 -6.90 16.05
CA TYR A 39 16.77 -6.39 15.53
C TYR A 39 16.37 -7.07 14.21
N LEU A 40 16.86 -8.28 13.95
CA LEU A 40 16.53 -9.02 12.71
C LEU A 40 15.02 -9.22 12.54
N ASP A 41 14.29 -9.22 13.65
CA ASP A 41 12.85 -9.35 13.63
C ASP A 41 12.13 -8.13 13.02
N VAL A 42 12.70 -6.93 13.11
CA VAL A 42 12.18 -5.71 12.48
C VAL A 42 12.24 -5.82 10.95
N PHE A 43 13.22 -6.56 10.43
CA PHE A 43 13.38 -6.81 8.99
C PHE A 43 12.51 -7.97 8.48
N SER A 44 11.71 -8.60 9.34
CA SER A 44 10.83 -9.70 8.92
C SER A 44 9.62 -9.18 8.13
N MET A 45 9.51 -9.60 6.87
CA MET A 45 8.35 -9.34 6.01
C MET A 45 7.02 -9.82 6.60
N VAL A 46 7.05 -10.91 7.38
CA VAL A 46 5.83 -11.44 8.03
C VAL A 46 5.40 -10.53 9.18
N LYS A 47 6.35 -10.07 10.01
CA LYS A 47 6.03 -9.16 11.11
C LYS A 47 5.63 -7.76 10.61
N SER A 48 6.23 -7.28 9.51
CA SER A 48 5.93 -5.97 8.94
C SER A 48 4.52 -5.85 8.35
N LYS A 49 3.91 -6.98 7.95
CA LYS A 49 2.53 -7.03 7.45
C LYS A 49 1.46 -6.83 8.54
N LYS A 50 1.84 -6.81 9.83
CA LYS A 50 0.92 -6.66 10.96
C LYS A 50 1.16 -5.34 11.68
N LEU A 51 0.08 -4.67 12.10
CA LEU A 51 0.23 -3.46 12.93
C LEU A 51 0.93 -3.78 14.26
N PRO A 52 1.87 -2.93 14.69
CA PRO A 52 2.38 -2.97 16.06
C PRO A 52 1.24 -2.66 17.04
N GLN A 53 1.46 -3.01 18.31
CA GLN A 53 0.51 -2.66 19.37
C GLN A 53 0.44 -1.13 19.54
N HIS A 54 -0.75 -0.61 19.81
CA HIS A 54 -0.94 0.82 20.11
C HIS A 54 -0.16 1.19 21.38
N HIS A 55 0.51 2.33 21.38
CA HIS A 55 1.39 2.82 22.44
C HIS A 55 1.00 4.25 22.85
N ALA A 56 1.61 4.79 23.91
CA ALA A 56 1.34 6.17 24.32
C ALA A 56 1.77 7.22 23.27
N CYS A 57 2.62 6.82 22.32
CA CYS A 57 3.21 7.69 21.28
C CYS A 57 2.56 7.49 19.91
N ASP A 58 1.27 7.21 19.87
CA ASP A 58 0.55 7.10 18.60
C ASP A 58 0.40 8.45 17.90
N HIS A 59 0.42 8.41 16.58
CA HIS A 59 0.34 9.61 15.76
C HIS A 59 -1.05 10.24 15.89
N HIS A 60 -1.14 11.39 16.56
CA HIS A 60 -2.35 12.20 16.63
C HIS A 60 -2.33 13.27 15.54
N ILE A 61 -3.46 13.45 14.85
CA ILE A 61 -3.67 14.53 13.88
C ILE A 61 -4.62 15.54 14.54
N GLU A 62 -4.13 16.74 14.81
CA GLU A 62 -4.95 17.83 15.32
C GLU A 62 -5.60 18.58 14.15
N PRO A 63 -6.95 18.58 14.04
CA PRO A 63 -7.62 19.34 13.00
C PRO A 63 -7.60 20.83 13.34
N GLU A 64 -7.21 21.68 12.37
CA GLU A 64 -7.17 23.15 12.52
C GLU A 64 -8.56 23.84 12.58
N GLY A 65 -9.62 23.11 12.99
CA GLY A 65 -10.99 23.62 13.04
C GLY A 65 -11.74 23.65 11.70
N CYS A 66 -11.11 23.24 10.60
CA CYS A 66 -11.75 23.11 9.30
C CYS A 66 -12.56 21.82 9.17
N VAL A 67 -13.85 21.93 8.82
CA VAL A 67 -14.67 20.79 8.41
C VAL A 67 -14.18 20.33 7.04
N HIS A 68 -13.57 19.15 7.00
CA HIS A 68 -13.06 18.60 5.75
C HIS A 68 -14.24 18.13 4.89
N PRO A 69 -14.29 18.52 3.60
CA PRO A 69 -15.37 18.12 2.73
C PRO A 69 -15.38 16.60 2.54
N VAL A 70 -16.58 16.04 2.41
CA VAL A 70 -16.73 14.65 1.98
C VAL A 70 -16.28 14.56 0.52
N GLY A 71 -15.21 13.82 0.27
CA GLY A 71 -14.72 13.56 -1.08
C GLY A 71 -15.77 12.83 -1.92
N ILE A 72 -15.84 13.17 -3.21
CA ILE A 72 -16.71 12.50 -4.19
C ILE A 72 -16.16 11.09 -4.44
N ILE A 73 -17.03 10.07 -4.40
CA ILE A 73 -16.66 8.71 -4.79
C ILE A 73 -16.69 8.62 -6.31
N TYR A 74 -15.53 8.36 -6.94
CA TYR A 74 -15.44 8.18 -8.39
C TYR A 74 -15.96 6.81 -8.81
N SER A 75 -16.59 6.74 -9.98
CA SER A 75 -16.99 5.47 -10.59
C SER A 75 -15.76 4.62 -10.91
N LEU A 76 -15.72 3.40 -10.39
CA LEU A 76 -14.66 2.42 -10.65
C LEU A 76 -15.07 1.49 -11.79
N SER A 77 -14.10 1.02 -12.57
CA SER A 77 -14.29 -0.11 -13.49
C SER A 77 -14.45 -1.43 -12.72
N ASN A 78 -14.95 -2.48 -13.38
CA ASN A 78 -15.12 -3.79 -12.74
C ASN A 78 -13.81 -4.33 -12.16
N ASN A 79 -12.70 -4.21 -12.90
CA ASN A 79 -11.38 -4.67 -12.46
C ASN A 79 -10.87 -3.86 -11.25
N GLU A 80 -11.07 -2.55 -11.25
CA GLU A 80 -10.69 -1.68 -10.12
C GLU A 80 -11.54 -1.98 -8.88
N SER A 81 -12.83 -2.27 -9.06
CA SER A 81 -13.73 -2.64 -7.96
C SER A 81 -13.33 -3.98 -7.33
N GLU A 82 -13.03 -5.01 -8.14
CA GLU A 82 -12.54 -6.31 -7.67
C GLU A 82 -11.21 -6.16 -6.92
N THR A 83 -10.28 -5.39 -7.48
CA THR A 83 -8.98 -5.10 -6.86
C THR A 83 -9.14 -4.37 -5.53
N LEU A 84 -10.03 -3.38 -5.47
CA LEU A 84 -10.33 -2.65 -4.24
C LEU A 84 -10.95 -3.56 -3.17
N GLY A 85 -11.87 -4.43 -3.58
CA GLY A 85 -12.51 -5.40 -2.69
C GLY A 85 -11.50 -6.34 -2.05
N ALA A 86 -10.61 -6.94 -2.86
CA ALA A 86 -9.54 -7.81 -2.38
C ALA A 86 -8.58 -7.09 -1.43
N TYR A 87 -8.19 -5.85 -1.79
CA TYR A 87 -7.35 -5.01 -0.94
C TYR A 87 -8.02 -4.75 0.42
N ILE A 88 -9.30 -4.37 0.42
CA ILE A 88 -10.02 -4.10 1.68
C ILE A 88 -10.10 -5.35 2.53
N SER A 89 -10.49 -6.50 1.98
CA SER A 89 -10.60 -7.74 2.76
C SER A 89 -9.27 -8.16 3.39
N GLU A 90 -8.18 -8.09 2.64
CA GLU A 90 -6.84 -8.47 3.12
C GLU A 90 -6.35 -7.53 4.23
N ASN A 91 -6.56 -6.22 4.08
CA ASN A 91 -6.09 -5.24 5.07
C ASN A 91 -6.99 -5.20 6.32
N VAL A 92 -8.27 -5.57 6.22
CA VAL A 92 -9.14 -5.79 7.39
C VAL A 92 -8.69 -7.02 8.18
N GLU A 93 -8.37 -8.13 7.51
CA GLU A 93 -7.86 -9.34 8.17
C GLU A 93 -6.54 -9.08 8.90
N LYS A 94 -5.65 -8.28 8.29
CA LYS A 94 -4.39 -7.84 8.91
C LYS A 94 -4.57 -6.79 10.01
N VAL A 95 -5.79 -6.33 10.26
CA VAL A 95 -6.12 -5.26 11.21
C VAL A 95 -5.44 -3.93 10.86
N LEU A 96 -5.05 -3.73 9.59
CA LEU A 96 -4.45 -2.48 9.11
C LEU A 96 -5.49 -1.36 8.92
N ILE A 97 -6.70 -1.75 8.51
CA ILE A 97 -7.84 -0.83 8.34
C ILE A 97 -9.08 -1.37 9.07
N ARG A 98 -9.99 -0.47 9.41
CA ARG A 98 -11.25 -0.78 10.10
C ARG A 98 -12.39 0.08 9.57
N LEU A 99 -13.62 -0.40 9.74
CA LEU A 99 -14.82 0.40 9.52
C LEU A 99 -14.79 1.65 10.40
N SER A 100 -15.10 2.79 9.80
CA SER A 100 -15.13 4.11 10.43
C SER A 100 -16.42 4.82 10.04
N SER A 101 -17.03 5.52 11.00
CA SER A 101 -18.22 6.34 10.82
C SER A 101 -17.88 7.84 10.86
N SER A 102 -16.77 8.21 10.22
CA SER A 102 -16.29 9.60 10.15
C SER A 102 -17.19 10.46 9.27
N SER A 103 -17.37 11.73 9.64
CA SER A 103 -18.04 12.75 8.81
C SER A 103 -17.21 13.19 7.61
N THR A 104 -15.93 12.79 7.56
CA THR A 104 -14.96 13.14 6.52
C THR A 104 -14.46 11.88 5.84
N GLY A 105 -14.33 11.93 4.51
CA GLY A 105 -13.77 10.84 3.70
C GLY A 105 -13.02 11.38 2.50
N ALA A 106 -11.94 10.70 2.12
CA ALA A 106 -11.16 10.98 0.93
C ALA A 106 -11.45 9.92 -0.15
N PRO A 107 -11.43 10.29 -1.44
CA PRO A 107 -11.63 9.32 -2.51
C PRO A 107 -10.45 8.36 -2.63
N VAL A 108 -10.75 7.13 -3.04
CA VAL A 108 -9.76 6.15 -3.45
C VAL A 108 -9.39 6.39 -4.92
N LEU A 109 -8.10 6.51 -5.21
CA LEU A 109 -7.59 6.60 -6.56
C LEU A 109 -6.70 5.42 -6.92
N PHE A 110 -6.79 5.01 -8.18
CA PHE A 110 -5.93 4.00 -8.78
C PHE A 110 -4.80 4.67 -9.56
N SER A 111 -3.57 4.47 -9.11
CA SER A 111 -2.38 4.88 -9.87
C SER A 111 -1.80 3.70 -10.65
N ARG A 112 -1.52 3.91 -11.94
CA ARG A 112 -0.82 2.92 -12.77
C ARG A 112 0.66 2.93 -12.44
N LYS A 113 1.10 2.09 -11.49
CA LYS A 113 2.52 1.72 -11.35
C LYS A 113 2.81 0.59 -12.34
N ARG A 114 4.07 0.44 -12.78
CA ARG A 114 4.47 -0.78 -13.51
C ARG A 114 4.05 -1.99 -12.66
N MET A 115 3.03 -2.69 -13.14
CA MET A 115 2.50 -3.98 -12.65
C MET A 115 1.67 -4.00 -11.36
N MET A 116 1.49 -2.87 -10.66
CA MET A 116 0.55 -2.80 -9.52
C MET A 116 -0.28 -1.53 -9.53
N ALA A 117 -1.58 -1.67 -9.27
CA ALA A 117 -2.41 -0.57 -8.84
C ALA A 117 -2.06 -0.23 -7.38
N VAL A 118 -1.74 1.03 -7.09
CA VAL A 118 -1.63 1.51 -5.71
C VAL A 118 -2.92 2.26 -5.37
N VAL A 119 -3.54 1.85 -4.25
CA VAL A 119 -4.66 2.57 -3.63
C VAL A 119 -4.09 3.81 -2.95
N CYS A 120 -4.33 4.98 -3.53
CA CYS A 120 -3.93 6.26 -2.96
C CYS A 120 -5.13 6.92 -2.30
N VAL A 121 -4.99 7.31 -1.02
CA VAL A 121 -5.94 8.17 -0.32
C VAL A 121 -5.41 9.59 -0.44
N LEU A 122 -6.05 10.44 -1.24
CA LEU A 122 -5.70 11.86 -1.29
C LEU A 122 -6.39 12.59 -0.14
N THR A 123 -5.64 12.92 0.91
CA THR A 123 -6.02 14.03 1.78
C THR A 123 -5.78 15.32 0.99
N PRO A 124 -6.76 16.23 0.88
CA PRO A 124 -6.53 17.50 0.22
C PRO A 124 -5.36 18.22 0.90
N ALA A 125 -4.36 18.60 0.10
CA ALA A 125 -3.33 19.52 0.52
C ALA A 125 -3.95 20.92 0.58
N ASN A 126 -3.70 21.61 1.70
CA ASN A 126 -4.04 23.01 1.93
C ASN A 126 -3.56 23.90 0.77
#